data_AF-A0A391PJ07-F1
#
_entry.id   AF-A0A391PJ07-F1
#
_cell.length_a   1.000
_cell.length_b   1.000
_cell.length_c   1.000
_cell.angle_alpha   90.00
_cell.angle_beta   90.00
_cell.angle_gamma   90.00
#
_symmetry.space_group_name_H-M   'P 1'
#
loop_
_entity.id
_entity.type
_entity.pdbx_description
1 polymer ?
#
loop_
_entity_poly.entity_id
_entity_poly.type
_entity_poly.pdbx_seq_one_letter_code
_entity_poly.pdbx_strand_id
1 'polypeptide(L)'
;MSTAADKIKANAERLRAKTPAKAPAAPDVPEPPAEAAESTPPRQPTGTVRQKNVRRTVDLSPSAHRGLDNWQRNTADRLGLARVTGQDVLAALVDRLLADDELAEQIVRAIAAERS
;
A
#
# COMPACT_ATOMS: atom_id res chain seq x y z
N MET A 1 31.53 -1.02 14.15
CA MET A 1 30.09 -0.85 14.48
C MET A 1 29.47 -0.07 13.33
N SER A 2 28.72 -0.71 12.42
CA SER A 2 28.10 -0.03 11.27
C SER A 2 26.68 0.40 11.63
N THR A 3 26.37 1.67 11.41
CA THR A 3 25.18 2.35 11.94
C THR A 3 24.00 2.16 10.97
N ALA A 4 22.76 2.31 11.46
CA ALA A 4 21.56 2.20 10.63
C ALA A 4 21.58 3.08 9.36
N ALA A 5 22.30 4.20 9.40
CA ALA A 5 22.53 5.08 8.24
C ALA A 5 23.33 4.40 7.10
N ASP A 6 24.31 3.55 7.42
CA ASP A 6 25.13 2.85 6.43
C ASP A 6 24.29 1.81 5.66
N LYS A 7 23.36 1.15 6.36
CA LYS A 7 22.46 0.15 5.76
C LYS A 7 21.48 0.79 4.77
N ILE A 8 21.04 2.02 5.04
CA ILE A 8 20.14 2.78 4.16
C ILE A 8 20.87 3.20 2.88
N LYS A 9 22.11 3.72 3.01
CA LYS A 9 22.93 4.10 1.86
C LYS A 9 23.26 2.91 0.95
N ALA A 10 23.62 1.76 1.55
CA ALA A 10 23.91 0.54 0.82
C ALA A 10 22.68 -0.03 0.07
N ASN A 11 21.47 0.11 0.62
CA ASN A 11 20.25 -0.31 -0.06
C ASN A 11 19.89 0.63 -1.23
N ALA A 12 20.11 1.93 -1.06
CA ALA A 12 19.90 2.92 -2.12
C ALA A 12 20.86 2.71 -3.31
N GLU A 13 22.12 2.37 -3.08
CA GLU A 13 23.09 2.05 -4.15
C GLU A 13 22.72 0.76 -4.91
N ARG A 14 22.26 -0.28 -4.20
CA ARG A 14 21.80 -1.51 -4.85
C ARG A 14 20.61 -1.28 -5.77
N LEU A 15 19.69 -0.40 -5.40
CA LEU A 15 18.54 -0.07 -6.24
C LEU A 15 18.95 0.73 -7.49
N ARG A 16 19.98 1.59 -7.36
CA ARG A 16 20.51 2.40 -8.46
C ARG A 16 21.30 1.57 -9.47
N ALA A 17 22.03 0.55 -9.00
CA ALA A 17 22.76 -0.38 -9.85
C ALA A 17 21.86 -1.43 -10.55
N LYS A 18 20.63 -1.64 -10.06
CA LYS A 18 19.69 -2.63 -10.61
C LYS A 18 18.73 -2.07 -11.67
N THR A 19 18.79 -0.77 -11.97
CA THR A 19 17.94 -0.16 -13.01
C THR A 19 18.55 -0.39 -14.38
N PRO A 20 17.93 -1.18 -15.29
CA PRO A 20 18.40 -1.26 -16.66
C PRO A 20 18.09 0.08 -17.35
N ALA A 21 19.16 0.84 -17.62
CA ALA A 21 19.08 2.04 -18.41
C ALA A 21 18.67 1.69 -19.85
N LYS A 22 17.52 2.24 -20.24
CA LYS A 22 17.04 2.51 -21.59
C LYS A 22 18.18 2.64 -22.62
N ALA A 23 18.22 1.73 -23.59
CA ALA A 23 19.08 1.82 -24.77
C ALA A 23 18.69 3.03 -25.65
N PRO A 24 19.64 3.78 -26.23
CA PRO A 24 19.37 4.77 -27.27
C PRO A 24 19.37 4.12 -28.67
N ALA A 25 18.66 4.78 -29.58
CA ALA A 25 18.25 4.30 -30.90
C ALA A 25 19.31 4.41 -32.02
N ALA A 26 19.37 3.36 -32.88
CA ALA A 26 19.47 3.27 -34.37
C ALA A 26 20.57 4.06 -35.14
N PRO A 27 20.93 3.73 -36.43
CA PRO A 27 20.23 2.86 -37.41
C PRO A 27 21.11 1.90 -38.28
N ASP A 28 20.50 0.87 -38.87
CA ASP A 28 20.66 0.50 -40.29
C ASP A 28 19.52 -0.47 -40.70
N VAL A 29 18.98 -0.32 -41.91
CA VAL A 29 17.75 -0.96 -42.45
C VAL A 29 18.16 -1.68 -43.75
N PRO A 30 17.69 -2.92 -44.04
CA PRO A 30 16.55 -3.10 -44.96
C PRO A 30 15.55 -4.24 -44.62
N GLU A 31 14.26 -3.97 -44.88
CA GLU A 31 13.05 -4.86 -44.97
C GLU A 31 13.06 -5.76 -46.25
N PRO A 32 12.07 -6.67 -46.56
CA PRO A 32 11.16 -7.56 -45.78
C PRO A 32 11.07 -9.01 -46.43
N PRO A 33 10.08 -9.92 -46.22
CA PRO A 33 8.61 -9.76 -46.46
C PRO A 33 7.67 -10.24 -45.33
N ALA A 34 6.43 -9.75 -45.43
CA ALA A 34 5.29 -9.89 -44.55
C ALA A 34 4.53 -11.23 -44.66
N GLU A 35 3.90 -11.67 -43.55
CA GLU A 35 2.69 -12.51 -43.41
C GLU A 35 2.60 -12.88 -41.90
N ALA A 36 1.54 -12.73 -41.11
CA ALA A 36 0.16 -12.34 -41.30
C ALA A 36 -0.29 -11.63 -40.00
N ALA A 37 -0.99 -10.50 -40.13
CA ALA A 37 -1.57 -9.77 -39.01
C ALA A 37 -2.93 -10.37 -38.64
N GLU A 38 -2.98 -11.22 -37.61
CA GLU A 38 -4.25 -11.54 -36.95
C GLU A 38 -4.76 -10.30 -36.21
N SER A 39 -5.86 -9.76 -36.71
CA SER A 39 -6.57 -8.62 -36.14
C SER A 39 -7.19 -9.01 -34.79
N THR A 40 -6.52 -8.67 -33.68
CA THR A 40 -7.16 -8.74 -32.36
C THR A 40 -8.06 -7.51 -32.20
N PRO A 41 -9.37 -7.65 -31.94
CA PRO A 41 -10.25 -6.49 -31.79
C PRO A 41 -9.85 -5.70 -30.53
N PRO A 42 -9.89 -4.36 -30.58
CA PRO A 42 -9.53 -3.52 -29.44
C PRO A 42 -10.53 -3.76 -28.31
N ARG A 43 -10.01 -4.22 -27.16
CA ARG A 43 -10.78 -4.35 -25.92
C ARG A 43 -11.31 -2.97 -25.54
N GLN A 44 -12.62 -2.77 -25.67
CA GLN A 44 -13.26 -1.52 -25.29
C GLN A 44 -12.99 -1.24 -23.79
N PRO A 45 -12.54 -0.03 -23.43
CA PRO A 45 -12.43 0.35 -22.03
C PRO A 45 -13.84 0.51 -21.46
N THR A 46 -14.32 -0.51 -20.74
CA THR A 46 -15.47 -0.35 -19.84
C THR A 46 -15.03 0.60 -18.72
N GLY A 47 -15.20 1.90 -18.97
CA GLY A 47 -14.75 2.96 -18.08
C GLY A 47 -15.63 3.08 -16.84
N THR A 48 -15.50 2.16 -15.90
CA THR A 48 -15.87 2.45 -14.52
C THR A 48 -14.83 3.43 -13.99
N VAL A 49 -15.26 4.66 -13.71
CA VAL A 49 -14.42 5.68 -13.07
C VAL A 49 -14.02 5.14 -11.70
N ARG A 50 -12.80 4.60 -11.60
CA ARG A 50 -12.25 4.12 -10.34
C ARG A 50 -12.06 5.34 -9.43
N GLN A 51 -12.98 5.50 -8.49
CA GLN A 51 -12.83 6.43 -7.37
C GLN A 51 -11.49 6.13 -6.68
N LYS A 52 -10.65 7.16 -6.52
CA LYS A 52 -9.33 7.01 -5.92
C LYS A 52 -9.47 7.00 -4.40
N ASN A 53 -8.80 6.06 -3.73
CA ASN A 53 -8.74 6.03 -2.26
C ASN A 53 -8.08 7.31 -1.70
N VAL A 54 -8.65 7.85 -0.63
CA VAL A 54 -8.08 8.98 0.13
C VAL A 54 -7.22 8.43 1.27
N ARG A 55 -5.99 8.93 1.41
CA ARG A 55 -5.06 8.53 2.47
C ARG A 55 -5.32 9.34 3.74
N ARG A 56 -5.28 8.68 4.90
CA ARG A 56 -5.26 9.31 6.23
C ARG A 56 -4.05 8.82 7.02
N THR A 57 -3.40 9.73 7.73
CA THR A 57 -2.23 9.45 8.58
C THR A 57 -2.61 9.75 10.03
N VAL A 58 -2.14 8.93 10.96
CA VAL A 58 -2.35 9.09 12.39
C VAL A 58 -1.01 8.92 13.10
N ASP A 59 -0.71 9.84 14.00
CA ASP A 59 0.46 9.74 14.86
C ASP A 59 0.12 8.86 16.07
N LEU A 60 0.93 7.84 16.30
CA LEU A 60 0.80 6.92 17.43
C LEU A 60 2.00 7.10 18.35
N SER A 61 1.75 7.06 19.66
CA SER A 61 2.84 6.96 20.62
C SER A 61 3.62 5.65 20.39
N PRO A 62 4.92 5.60 20.75
CA PRO A 62 5.71 4.37 20.58
C PRO A 62 5.10 3.16 21.29
N SER A 63 4.44 3.36 22.43
CA SER A 63 3.73 2.30 23.16
C SER A 63 2.50 1.82 22.41
N ALA A 64 1.66 2.72 21.90
CA ALA A 64 0.50 2.37 21.10
C ALA A 64 0.89 1.64 19.81
N HIS A 65 1.95 2.08 19.14
CA HIS A 65 2.47 1.42 17.94
C HIS A 65 2.89 -0.03 18.20
N ARG A 66 3.66 -0.29 19.28
CA ARG A 66 4.04 -1.66 19.66
C ARG A 66 2.86 -2.50 20.10
N GLY A 67 1.90 -1.90 20.82
CA GLY A 67 0.66 -2.58 21.22
C GLY A 67 -0.14 -3.07 20.02
N LEU A 68 -0.31 -2.21 19.01
CA LEU A 68 -1.00 -2.56 17.77
C LEU A 68 -0.27 -3.67 17.01
N ASP A 69 1.06 -3.57 16.84
CA ASP A 69 1.87 -4.56 16.12
C ASP A 69 1.80 -5.95 16.78
N ASN A 70 1.79 -6.02 18.11
CA ASN A 70 1.60 -7.28 18.84
C ASN A 70 0.18 -7.84 18.68
N TRP A 71 -0.84 -6.98 18.77
CA TRP A 71 -2.23 -7.40 18.54
C TRP A 71 -2.43 -7.93 17.12
N GLN A 72 -1.80 -7.32 16.12
CA GLN A 72 -1.86 -7.75 14.72
C GLN A 72 -1.25 -9.12 14.51
N ARG A 73 -0.09 -9.39 15.10
CA ARG A 73 0.53 -10.72 15.05
C ARG A 73 -0.37 -11.78 15.67
N ASN A 74 -0.87 -11.54 16.88
CA ASN A 74 -1.78 -12.47 17.53
C ASN A 74 -3.07 -12.69 16.73
N THR A 75 -3.61 -11.64 16.11
CA THR A 75 -4.81 -11.74 15.29
C THR A 75 -4.54 -12.50 14.00
N ALA A 76 -3.37 -12.31 13.37
CA ALA A 76 -2.95 -13.08 12.20
C ALA A 76 -2.87 -14.57 12.53
N ASP A 77 -2.25 -14.92 13.66
CA ASP A 77 -2.15 -16.29 14.15
C ASP A 77 -3.55 -16.91 14.36
N ARG A 78 -4.46 -16.17 14.98
CA ARG A 78 -5.85 -16.60 15.23
C ARG A 78 -6.66 -16.81 13.94
N LEU A 79 -6.40 -16.00 12.92
CA LEU A 79 -7.08 -16.08 11.63
C LEU A 79 -6.40 -17.05 10.64
N GLY A 80 -5.23 -17.62 11.00
CA GLY A 80 -4.42 -18.41 10.09
C GLY A 80 -3.88 -17.61 8.90
N LEU A 81 -3.74 -16.29 9.06
CA LEU A 81 -3.23 -15.38 8.02
C LEU A 81 -1.73 -15.16 8.20
N ALA A 82 -1.02 -14.95 7.09
CA ALA A 82 0.40 -14.61 7.14
C ALA A 82 0.67 -13.27 7.86
N ARG A 83 -0.28 -12.32 7.77
CA ARG A 83 -0.22 -11.03 8.48
C ARG A 83 -1.59 -10.36 8.49
N VAL A 84 -1.81 -9.52 9.49
CA VAL A 84 -2.86 -8.49 9.52
C VAL A 84 -2.18 -7.14 9.45
N THR A 85 -2.54 -6.28 8.50
CA THR A 85 -1.86 -4.99 8.32
C THR A 85 -2.53 -3.87 9.11
N GLY A 86 -1.79 -2.80 9.40
CA GLY A 86 -2.37 -1.57 9.97
C GLY A 86 -3.51 -1.00 9.13
N GLN A 87 -3.41 -1.13 7.81
CA GLN A 87 -4.45 -0.68 6.90
C GLN A 87 -5.74 -1.49 7.08
N ASP A 88 -5.66 -2.82 7.20
CA ASP A 88 -6.84 -3.67 7.38
C ASP A 88 -7.55 -3.34 8.69
N VAL A 89 -6.78 -3.12 9.76
CA VAL A 89 -7.31 -2.73 11.07
C VAL A 89 -8.00 -1.38 11.00
N LEU A 90 -7.33 -0.37 10.45
CA LEU A 90 -7.90 0.97 10.37
C LEU A 90 -9.14 1.02 9.46
N ALA A 91 -9.13 0.30 8.35
CA ALA A 91 -10.30 0.20 7.48
C ALA A 91 -11.49 -0.44 8.22
N ALA A 92 -11.28 -1.60 8.87
CA ALA A 92 -12.34 -2.27 9.61
C ALA A 92 -12.88 -1.44 10.79
N LEU A 93 -12.02 -0.68 11.48
CA LEU A 93 -12.45 0.23 12.54
C LEU A 93 -13.29 1.39 12.01
N VAL A 94 -12.92 1.96 10.86
CA VAL A 94 -13.72 3.01 10.21
C VAL A 94 -15.05 2.47 9.73
N ASP A 95 -15.06 1.30 9.08
CA ASP A 95 -16.29 0.68 8.61
C ASP A 95 -17.25 0.40 9.77
N ARG A 96 -16.73 -0.11 10.89
CA ARG A 96 -17.53 -0.34 12.10
C ARG A 96 -18.03 0.97 12.71
N LEU A 97 -17.17 1.98 12.84
CA LEU A 97 -17.55 3.30 13.36
C LEU A 97 -18.70 3.93 12.55
N LEU A 98 -18.73 3.73 11.25
CA LEU A 98 -19.76 4.30 10.37
C LEU A 98 -21.05 3.47 10.30
N ALA A 99 -21.04 2.25 10.84
CA ALA A 99 -22.19 1.33 10.80
C ALA A 99 -22.84 1.09 12.18
N ASP A 100 -22.16 1.45 13.28
CA ASP A 100 -22.55 1.16 14.67
C ASP A 100 -22.65 2.47 15.46
N ASP A 101 -23.88 2.96 15.66
CA ASP A 101 -24.16 4.23 16.35
C ASP A 101 -23.67 4.22 17.81
N GLU A 102 -23.74 3.07 18.48
CA GLU A 102 -23.28 2.96 19.87
C GLU A 102 -21.76 3.15 19.93
N LEU A 103 -21.02 2.50 19.03
CA LEU A 103 -19.58 2.71 18.91
C LEU A 103 -19.25 4.16 18.57
N ALA A 104 -20.02 4.79 17.67
CA ALA A 104 -19.82 6.18 17.31
C ALA A 104 -19.95 7.11 18.52
N GLU A 105 -20.99 6.93 19.33
CA GLU A 105 -21.15 7.69 20.56
C GLU A 105 -20.04 7.45 21.58
N GLN A 106 -19.59 6.20 21.73
CA GLN A 106 -18.47 5.87 22.61
C GLN A 106 -17.19 6.61 22.20
N ILE A 107 -16.90 6.66 20.90
CA ILE A 107 -15.74 7.39 20.38
C ILE A 107 -15.90 8.91 20.57
N VAL A 108 -17.10 9.48 20.37
CA VAL A 108 -17.37 10.90 20.65
C VAL A 108 -17.08 11.23 22.10
N ARG A 109 -17.54 10.40 23.05
CA ARG A 109 -17.27 10.58 24.48
C ARG A 109 -15.77 10.51 24.81
N ALA A 110 -15.06 9.56 24.21
CA ALA A 110 -13.61 9.43 24.41
C ALA A 110 -12.84 10.68 23.90
N ILE A 111 -13.18 11.18 22.71
CA ILE A 111 -12.57 12.40 22.16
C ILE A 111 -12.87 13.62 23.04
N ALA A 112 -14.09 13.74 23.57
CA ALA A 112 -14.46 14.84 24.45
C ALA A 112 -13.63 14.83 25.75
N ALA A 113 -13.42 13.65 26.35
CA ALA A 113 -12.65 13.49 27.58
C ALA A 113 -11.15 13.80 27.42
N GLU A 114 -10.57 13.60 26.23
CA GLU A 114 -9.16 13.93 25.97
C GLU A 114 -8.93 15.44 25.75
N ARG A 115 -9.99 16.17 25.39
CA ARG A 115 -9.93 17.60 25.06
C ARG A 115 -10.37 18.53 26.20
N SER A 116 -11.04 17.99 27.22
CA SER A 116 -11.42 18.70 28.44
C SER A 116 -10.25 18.83 29.40
#